data_AF-A0A1E3GXA6-F1
#
_entry.id   AF-A0A1E3GXA6-F1
#
_cell.length_a   1.000
_cell.length_b   1.000
_cell.length_c   1.000
_cell.angle_alpha   90.00
_cell.angle_beta   90.00
_cell.angle_gamma   90.00
#
_symmetry.space_group_name_H-M   'P 1'
#
loop_
_entity.id
_entity.type
_entity.pdbx_description
1 polymer ?
#
loop_
_entity_poly.entity_id
_entity_poly.type
_entity_poly.pdbx_seq_one_letter_code
_entity_poly.pdbx_strand_id
1 'polypeptide(L)' 'MLPGAVIGWDMSAALALGDALGVPPLAMAELLPVIEAVMVTKLNEQMDHSHG' A
#
# COMPACT_ATOMS: atom_id res chain seq x y z
N MET A 1 -17.08 -4.62 -7.02
CA MET A 1 -15.77 -4.06 -7.41
C MET A 1 -16.04 -2.82 -8.26
N LEU A 2 -15.61 -1.64 -7.82
CA LEU A 2 -15.74 -0.41 -8.59
C LEU A 2 -14.70 -0.40 -9.72
N PRO A 3 -15.03 0.08 -10.93
CA PRO A 3 -14.04 0.28 -11.99
C PRO A 3 -12.92 1.20 -11.49
N GLY A 4 -11.67 0.74 -11.52
CA GLY A 4 -10.50 1.52 -11.07
C GLY A 4 -10.13 1.37 -9.60
N ALA A 5 -10.84 0.56 -8.80
CA ALA A 5 -10.46 0.35 -7.40
C ALA A 5 -9.04 -0.23 -7.27
N VAL A 6 -8.23 0.40 -6.41
CA VAL A 6 -6.94 -0.15 -5.98
C VAL A 6 -7.21 -1.34 -5.09
N ILE A 7 -6.57 -2.48 -5.36
CA ILE A 7 -6.74 -3.73 -4.58
C ILE A 7 -5.51 -4.12 -3.79
N GLY A 8 -4.38 -3.47 -4.07
CA GLY A 8 -3.07 -3.75 -3.50
C GLY A 8 -1.99 -3.06 -4.31
N TRP A 9 -0.75 -3.19 -3.86
CA TRP A 9 0.44 -2.69 -4.54
C TRP A 9 1.52 -3.77 -4.66
N ASP A 10 2.60 -3.47 -5.36
CA ASP A 10 3.70 -4.43 -5.51
C ASP A 10 4.48 -4.56 -4.20
N MET A 11 4.25 -5.66 -3.49
CA MET A 11 4.92 -5.96 -2.22
C MET A 11 6.43 -6.18 -2.40
N SER A 12 6.89 -6.67 -3.55
CA SER A 12 8.32 -6.87 -3.81
C SER A 12 9.04 -5.53 -3.98
N ALA A 13 8.42 -4.58 -4.66
CA ALA A 13 8.93 -3.22 -4.82
C ALA A 13 8.97 -2.48 -3.48
N ALA A 14 7.94 -2.64 -2.64
CA ALA A 14 7.90 -2.06 -1.32
C ALA A 14 8.99 -2.65 -0.39
N LEU A 15 9.23 -3.97 -0.44
CA LEU A 15 10.33 -4.61 0.29
C LEU A 15 11.70 -4.13 -0.20
N ALA A 16 11.90 -4.04 -1.52
CA ALA A 16 13.14 -3.52 -2.11
C ALA A 16 13.40 -2.06 -1.73
N LEU A 17 12.35 -1.23 -1.67
CA LEU A 17 12.44 0.14 -1.18
C LEU A 17 12.82 0.17 0.31
N GLY A 18 12.20 -0.67 1.14
CA GLY A 18 12.53 -0.79 2.55
C GLY A 18 14.01 -1.15 2.78
N ASP A 19 14.52 -2.10 2.01
CA ASP A 19 15.94 -2.50 2.03
C ASP A 19 16.86 -1.32 1.63
N ALA A 20 16.53 -0.62 0.54
CA ALA A 20 17.29 0.54 0.08
C ALA A 20 17.31 1.71 1.08
N LEU A 21 16.24 1.86 1.87
CA LEU A 21 16.15 2.86 2.94
C LEU A 21 16.81 2.41 4.25
N GLY A 22 17.34 1.18 4.31
CA GLY A 22 17.96 0.63 5.51
C GLY A 22 16.96 0.23 6.61
N VAL A 23 15.69 0.00 6.25
CA VAL A 23 14.66 -0.45 7.20
C VAL A 23 14.91 -1.94 7.52
N PRO A 24 14.88 -2.35 8.80
CA PRO A 24 15.05 -3.75 9.16
C PRO A 24 14.04 -4.67 8.44
N PRO A 25 14.46 -5.79 7.82
CA PRO A 25 13.57 -6.67 7.07
C PRO A 25 12.39 -7.21 7.89
N LEU A 26 12.61 -7.49 9.18
CA LEU A 26 11.55 -7.92 10.08
C LEU A 26 10.49 -6.82 10.30
N ALA A 27 10.93 -5.56 10.43
CA ALA A 27 10.01 -4.44 10.54
C ALA A 27 9.20 -4.25 9.25
N MET A 28 9.82 -4.42 8.08
CA MET A 28 9.11 -4.40 6.80
C MET A 28 8.07 -5.52 6.71
N ALA A 29 8.43 -6.75 7.08
CA ALA A 29 7.52 -7.90 7.00
C ALA A 29 6.27 -7.73 7.88
N GLU A 30 6.43 -7.16 9.09
CA GLU A 30 5.34 -6.99 10.04
C GLU A 30 4.47 -5.75 9.74
N LEU A 31 5.08 -4.63 9.35
CA LEU A 31 4.37 -3.36 9.22
C LEU A 31 3.76 -3.15 7.83
N LEU A 32 4.44 -3.63 6.77
CA LEU A 32 4.03 -3.38 5.39
C LEU A 32 2.60 -3.88 5.05
N PRO A 33 2.14 -5.05 5.51
CA PRO A 33 0.77 -5.51 5.25
C PRO A 33 -0.31 -4.57 5.80
N VAL A 34 -0.08 -4.01 7.00
CA VAL A 34 -1.02 -3.05 7.60
C VAL A 34 -1.01 -1.73 6.85
N ILE A 35 0.17 -1.28 6.43
CA ILE A 35 0.31 -0.06 5.63
C ILE A 35 -0.42 -0.19 4.28
N GLU A 36 -0.30 -1.35 3.61
CA GLU A 36 -1.04 -1.63 2.36
C GLU A 36 -2.55 -1.51 2.59
N ALA A 37 -3.07 -2.19 3.61
CA ALA A 37 -4.50 -2.18 3.90
C ALA A 37 -5.05 -0.75 4.12
N VAL A 38 -4.30 0.07 4.87
CA VAL A 38 -4.67 1.49 5.09
C VAL A 38 -4.58 2.29 3.80
N MET A 39 -3.48 2.18 3.05
CA MET A 39 -3.28 2.93 1.81
C MET A 39 -4.30 2.57 0.73
N VAL A 40 -4.61 1.29 0.54
CA VAL A 40 -5.66 0.81 -0.37
C VAL A 40 -7.02 1.42 -0.02
N THR A 41 -7.37 1.39 1.27
CA THR A 41 -8.62 1.98 1.76
C THR A 41 -8.67 3.48 1.46
N LYS A 42 -7.59 4.21 1.78
CA LYS A 42 -7.51 5.66 1.58
C LYS A 42 -7.50 6.08 0.12
N LEU A 43 -6.80 5.36 -0.75
CA LEU A 43 -6.79 5.66 -2.18
C LEU A 43 -8.18 5.46 -2.79
N ASN A 44 -8.86 4.37 -2.42
CA ASN A 44 -10.23 4.14 -2.89
C ASN A 44 -11.21 5.19 -2.38
N GLU A 45 -11.13 5.59 -1.10
CA GLU A 45 -11.92 6.70 -0.55
C GLU A 45 -11.69 8.01 -1.34
N GLN A 46 -10.44 8.36 -1.64
CA GLN A 46 -10.10 9.57 -2.40
C GLN A 46 -10.62 9.52 -3.84
N MET A 47 -10.55 8.35 -4.48
CA MET A 47 -11.09 8.16 -5.82
C MET A 47 -12.61 8.30 -5.83
N ASP A 48 -13.32 7.79 -4.83
CA ASP A 48 -14.76 7.97 -4.70
C ASP A 48 -15.13 9.46 -4.53
N HIS A 49 -14.40 10.17 -3.67
CA HIS A 49 -14.58 11.62 -3.47
C HIS A 49 -14.23 12.48 -4.68
N SER A 50 -13.29 12.06 -5.54
CA SER A 50 -12.89 12.84 -6.72
C SER A 50 -13.86 12.70 -7.90
N HIS A 51 -14.74 11.69 -7.88
CA HIS A 51 -15.74 11.44 -8.91
C HIS A 51 -17.17 11.86 -8.48
N GLY A 52 -17.31 12.60 -7.38
CA GLY A 52 -18.57 13.15 -6.86
C GLY A 52 -18.74 14.65 -7.09
#